data_AF-J9VS94-F1
#
_entry.id   AF-J9VS94-F1
#
_cell.length_a   1.000
_cell.length_b   1.000
_cell.length_c   1.000
_cell.angle_alpha   90.00
_cell.angle_beta   90.00
_cell.angle_gamma   90.00
#
_symmetry.space_group_name_H-M   'P 1'
#
loop_
_entity.id
_entity.type
_entity.pdbx_description
1 polymer ?
#
loop_
_entity_poly.entity_id
_entity_poly.type
_entity_poly.pdbx_seq_one_letter_code
_entity_poly.pdbx_strand_id
1 'polypeptide(L)'
;MASHLANIFGTEQDRVNCSFYLKIGACRHGDRCSRKHIKPQFSQTILLPNVYNNPGHTPEGQNMSAEELQADFDRFYEDFFIELAKYGNLQEMIVCDNVGDHLLGNVYARFEYEAEAARAVQALNDRWYAMRPLHAELSPVTDFRESCCRQNELGECKREGFCNFMHLCHPTRSLVSALQASQRVSRRRAHKGAEIDSGDMGWTPAVAAGGEGDLGWMPERRY
;
A
#
# COMPACT_ATOMS: atom_id res chain seq x y z
N MET A 1 -11.66 13.33 -31.36
CA MET A 1 -12.62 12.71 -30.42
C MET A 1 -11.93 12.03 -29.23
N ALA A 2 -10.86 11.25 -29.42
CA ALA A 2 -10.13 10.61 -28.32
C ALA A 2 -9.52 11.59 -27.30
N SER A 3 -9.01 12.74 -27.76
CA SER A 3 -8.46 13.79 -26.87
C SER A 3 -9.49 14.45 -25.96
N HIS A 4 -10.75 14.58 -26.41
CA HIS A 4 -11.83 15.13 -25.58
C HIS A 4 -12.30 14.12 -24.53
N LEU A 5 -12.33 12.83 -24.87
CA LEU A 5 -12.69 11.76 -23.93
C LEU A 5 -11.61 11.51 -22.88
N ALA A 6 -10.33 11.62 -23.23
CA ALA A 6 -9.22 11.52 -22.29
C ALA A 6 -9.28 12.61 -21.20
N ASN A 7 -9.74 13.81 -21.55
CA ASN A 7 -9.91 14.92 -20.60
C ASN A 7 -11.13 14.76 -19.68
N ILE A 8 -12.06 13.84 -20.00
CA ILE A 8 -13.28 13.61 -19.22
C ILE A 8 -13.07 12.47 -18.22
N PHE A 9 -12.24 11.48 -18.53
CA PHE A 9 -12.01 10.31 -17.70
C PHE A 9 -11.51 10.68 -16.29
N GLY A 10 -12.13 10.12 -15.25
CA GLY A 10 -11.79 10.44 -13.85
C GLY A 10 -12.32 11.77 -13.32
N THR A 11 -12.95 12.60 -14.17
CA THR A 11 -13.59 13.86 -13.77
C THR A 11 -15.08 13.67 -13.46
N GLU A 12 -15.71 14.67 -12.85
CA GLU A 12 -17.16 14.64 -12.58
C GLU A 12 -18.02 14.67 -13.86
N GLN A 13 -17.43 15.01 -15.00
CA GLN A 13 -18.08 15.00 -16.29
C GLN A 13 -18.20 13.59 -16.88
N ASP A 14 -17.42 12.62 -16.36
CA ASP A 14 -17.57 11.21 -16.69
C ASP A 14 -18.89 10.69 -16.09
N ARG A 15 -19.84 10.41 -16.97
CA ARG A 15 -21.16 9.88 -16.59
C ARG A 15 -21.15 8.36 -16.42
N VAL A 16 -20.09 7.67 -16.85
CA VAL A 16 -19.98 6.20 -16.83
C VAL A 16 -19.21 5.74 -15.59
N ASN A 17 -18.07 6.36 -15.33
CA ASN A 17 -17.19 5.95 -14.22
C ASN A 17 -17.39 6.83 -12.99
N CYS A 18 -17.23 6.22 -11.82
CA CYS A 18 -17.32 6.95 -10.57
C CYS A 18 -16.04 7.75 -10.33
N SER A 19 -16.12 9.07 -10.50
CA SER A 19 -15.00 9.98 -10.23
C SER A 19 -14.45 9.87 -8.80
N PHE A 20 -15.31 9.65 -7.80
CA PHE A 20 -14.89 9.47 -6.41
C PHE A 20 -14.12 8.17 -6.21
N TYR A 21 -14.58 7.05 -6.77
CA TYR A 21 -13.84 5.80 -6.64
C TYR A 21 -12.48 5.87 -7.33
N LEU A 22 -12.41 6.45 -8.54
CA LEU A 22 -11.15 6.57 -9.26
C LEU A 22 -10.15 7.48 -8.55
N LYS A 23 -10.60 8.60 -7.98
CA LYS A 23 -9.70 9.56 -7.32
C LYS A 23 -9.38 9.19 -5.89
N ILE A 24 -10.38 8.75 -5.12
CA ILE A 24 -10.29 8.55 -3.67
C ILE A 24 -10.08 7.07 -3.31
N GLY A 25 -10.38 6.13 -4.23
CA GLY A 25 -10.35 4.70 -3.94
C GLY A 25 -11.56 4.20 -3.15
N ALA A 26 -12.46 5.09 -2.74
CA ALA A 26 -13.66 4.76 -1.98
C ALA A 26 -14.89 5.55 -2.48
N CYS A 27 -16.07 4.99 -2.29
CA CYS A 27 -17.33 5.63 -2.64
C CYS A 27 -18.39 5.37 -1.57
N ARG A 28 -19.10 6.42 -1.14
CA ARG A 28 -20.19 6.34 -0.16
C ARG A 28 -21.33 5.37 -0.53
N HIS A 29 -21.49 5.08 -1.82
CA HIS A 29 -22.53 4.16 -2.30
C HIS A 29 -22.04 2.71 -2.37
N GLY A 30 -20.74 2.44 -2.20
CA GLY A 30 -20.15 1.11 -2.33
C GLY A 30 -20.58 0.42 -3.63
N ASP A 31 -20.96 -0.85 -3.53
CA ASP A 31 -21.43 -1.65 -4.66
C ASP A 31 -22.80 -1.22 -5.22
N ARG A 32 -23.54 -0.38 -4.49
CA ARG A 32 -24.82 0.19 -4.95
C ARG A 32 -24.63 1.47 -5.78
N CYS A 33 -23.40 1.85 -6.09
CA CYS A 33 -23.13 3.03 -6.92
C CYS A 33 -23.72 2.83 -8.33
N SER A 34 -24.39 3.86 -8.86
CA SER A 34 -24.91 3.86 -10.22
C SER A 34 -23.83 4.00 -11.29
N ARG A 35 -22.63 4.45 -10.89
CA ARG A 35 -21.45 4.59 -11.77
C ARG A 35 -20.48 3.44 -11.52
N LYS A 36 -19.68 3.11 -12.54
CA LYS A 36 -18.75 1.98 -12.46
C LYS A 36 -17.56 2.25 -11.54
N HIS A 37 -17.21 1.25 -10.72
CA HIS A 37 -15.99 1.17 -9.93
C HIS A 37 -15.01 0.21 -10.62
N ILE A 38 -13.93 0.74 -11.19
CA ILE A 38 -12.95 -0.07 -11.92
C ILE A 38 -11.81 -0.40 -10.95
N LYS A 39 -11.82 -1.64 -10.42
CA LYS A 39 -10.72 -2.14 -9.60
C LYS A 39 -9.48 -2.37 -10.48
N PRO A 40 -8.32 -1.78 -10.16
CA PRO A 40 -7.11 -2.01 -10.93
C PRO A 40 -6.58 -3.44 -10.72
N GLN A 41 -6.06 -4.05 -11.78
CA GLN A 41 -5.33 -5.34 -11.67
C GLN A 41 -3.89 -5.14 -11.20
N PHE A 42 -3.33 -3.95 -11.44
CA PHE A 42 -2.01 -3.53 -11.03
C PHE A 42 -2.10 -2.09 -10.54
N SER A 43 -1.52 -1.84 -9.37
CA SER A 43 -1.43 -0.50 -8.80
C SER A 43 -0.25 -0.46 -7.84
N GLN A 44 0.35 0.71 -7.68
CA GLN A 44 1.34 0.98 -6.63
C GLN A 44 0.68 1.19 -5.27
N THR A 45 -0.62 1.50 -5.24
CA THR A 45 -1.34 1.88 -4.02
C THR A 45 -2.26 0.75 -3.58
N ILE A 46 -2.23 0.45 -2.29
CA ILE A 46 -3.16 -0.46 -1.62
C ILE A 46 -4.09 0.32 -0.69
N LEU A 47 -5.26 -0.24 -0.42
CA LEU A 47 -6.23 0.23 0.56
C LEU A 47 -6.51 -0.90 1.55
N LEU A 48 -6.41 -0.58 2.84
CA LEU A 48 -6.99 -1.38 3.91
C LEU A 48 -8.15 -0.58 4.55
N PRO A 49 -9.41 -0.96 4.31
CA PRO A 49 -10.54 -0.24 4.85
C PRO A 49 -10.73 -0.51 6.34
N ASN A 50 -11.18 0.51 7.09
CA ASN A 50 -11.63 0.39 8.48
C ASN A 50 -10.63 -0.31 9.44
N VAL A 51 -9.34 0.01 9.30
CA VAL A 51 -8.28 -0.55 10.13
C VAL A 51 -8.01 0.33 11.35
N TYR A 52 -7.90 1.64 11.14
CA TYR A 52 -7.62 2.58 12.22
C TYR A 52 -8.91 2.92 12.97
N ASN A 53 -8.96 2.60 14.27
CA ASN A 53 -10.04 3.04 15.15
C ASN A 53 -9.52 4.20 16.00
N ASN A 54 -9.85 5.43 15.63
CA ASN A 54 -9.43 6.61 16.39
C ASN A 54 -10.09 6.60 17.78
N PRO A 55 -9.32 6.58 18.89
CA PRO A 55 -9.88 6.67 20.23
C PRO A 55 -10.69 7.96 20.46
N GLY A 56 -10.39 9.05 19.74
CA GLY A 56 -11.14 10.30 19.85
C GLY A 56 -12.63 10.19 19.46
N HIS A 57 -13.01 9.18 18.68
CA HIS A 57 -14.41 8.89 18.35
C HIS A 57 -15.09 7.97 19.36
N THR A 58 -14.35 7.42 20.34
CA THR A 58 -14.92 6.57 21.39
C THR A 58 -15.21 7.38 22.66
N PRO A 59 -16.20 6.99 23.48
CA PRO A 59 -16.48 7.66 24.76
C PRO A 59 -15.29 7.64 25.73
N GLU A 60 -14.43 6.62 25.61
CA GLU A 60 -13.24 6.45 26.44
C GLU A 60 -12.14 7.45 26.05
N GLY A 61 -11.91 7.64 24.75
CA GLY A 61 -10.89 8.56 24.26
C GLY A 61 -11.27 10.04 24.35
N GLN A 62 -12.55 10.37 24.59
CA GLN A 62 -12.96 11.74 24.93
C GLN A 62 -12.35 12.25 26.25
N ASN A 63 -11.90 11.35 27.12
CA ASN A 63 -11.20 11.70 28.36
C ASN A 63 -9.67 11.79 28.21
N MET A 64 -9.14 11.43 27.04
CA MET A 64 -7.71 11.48 26.76
C MET A 64 -7.28 12.90 26.37
N SER A 65 -6.08 13.29 26.79
CA SER A 65 -5.46 14.51 26.33
C SER A 65 -5.05 14.42 24.86
N ALA A 66 -4.88 15.57 24.21
CA ALA A 66 -4.41 15.62 22.82
C ALA A 66 -3.03 14.95 22.64
N GLU A 67 -2.18 15.01 23.67
CA GLU A 67 -0.86 14.36 23.67
C GLU A 67 -0.98 12.83 23.70
N GLU A 68 -1.91 12.30 24.50
CA GLU A 68 -2.15 10.86 24.58
C GLU A 68 -2.77 10.32 23.28
N LEU A 69 -3.71 11.07 22.68
CA LEU A 69 -4.29 10.72 21.37
C LEU A 69 -3.22 10.74 20.26
N GLN A 70 -2.33 11.73 20.26
CA GLN A 70 -1.23 11.78 19.30
C GLN A 70 -0.24 10.62 19.51
N ALA A 71 0.07 10.28 20.76
CA ALA A 71 0.96 9.16 21.08
C ALA A 71 0.36 7.80 20.69
N ASP A 72 -0.96 7.63 20.86
CA ASP A 72 -1.67 6.43 20.40
C ASP A 72 -1.64 6.32 18.86
N PHE A 73 -1.92 7.43 18.18
CA PHE A 73 -1.85 7.46 16.72
C PHE A 73 -0.43 7.18 16.19
N ASP A 74 0.60 7.76 16.83
CA ASP A 74 1.99 7.54 16.46
C ASP A 74 2.39 6.06 16.61
N ARG A 75 1.91 5.37 17.66
CA ARG A 75 2.12 3.92 17.84
C ARG A 75 1.46 3.11 16.73
N PHE A 76 0.20 3.43 16.40
CA PHE A 76 -0.50 2.80 15.29
C PHE A 76 0.25 2.99 13.97
N TYR A 77 0.67 4.23 13.69
CA TYR A 77 1.39 4.59 12.47
C TYR A 77 2.73 3.86 12.39
N GLU A 78 3.48 3.80 13.49
CA GLU A 78 4.74 3.05 13.57
C GLU A 78 4.55 1.56 13.26
N ASP A 79 3.59 0.91 13.92
CA ASP A 79 3.32 -0.51 13.76
C ASP A 79 2.96 -0.86 12.31
N PHE A 80 2.01 -0.11 11.72
CA PHE A 80 1.61 -0.31 10.34
C PHE A 80 2.72 0.01 9.34
N PHE A 81 3.48 1.09 9.55
CA PHE A 81 4.56 1.45 8.63
C PHE A 81 5.64 0.37 8.61
N ILE A 82 6.06 -0.13 9.78
CA ILE A 82 7.07 -1.18 9.90
C ILE A 82 6.57 -2.47 9.24
N GLU A 83 5.30 -2.81 9.45
CA GLU A 83 4.71 -4.00 8.86
C GLU A 83 4.65 -3.91 7.33
N LEU A 84 4.17 -2.79 6.80
CA LEU A 84 4.04 -2.57 5.35
C LEU A 84 5.40 -2.48 4.64
N ALA A 85 6.41 -1.91 5.30
CA ALA A 85 7.77 -1.82 4.76
C ALA A 85 8.45 -3.19 4.53
N LYS A 86 7.90 -4.28 5.06
CA LYS A 86 8.39 -5.65 4.77
C LYS A 86 8.07 -6.10 3.35
N TYR A 87 7.02 -5.55 2.74
CA TYR A 87 6.55 -5.97 1.42
C TYR A 87 7.21 -5.21 0.27
N GLY A 88 7.87 -4.09 0.56
CA GLY A 88 8.51 -3.27 -0.45
C GLY A 88 8.90 -1.89 0.05
N ASN A 89 9.38 -1.05 -0.86
CA ASN A 89 9.69 0.33 -0.53
C ASN A 89 8.42 1.17 -0.43
N LEU A 90 7.98 1.44 0.80
CA LEU A 90 6.83 2.28 1.10
C LEU A 90 7.20 3.76 0.87
N GLN A 91 6.57 4.38 -0.12
CA GLN A 91 6.76 5.79 -0.46
C GLN A 91 5.94 6.70 0.46
N GLU A 92 4.68 6.32 0.69
CA GLU A 92 3.71 7.15 1.39
C GLU A 92 2.66 6.28 2.07
N MET A 93 2.31 6.62 3.31
CA MET A 93 1.24 5.97 4.06
C MET A 93 0.32 7.03 4.65
N ILE A 94 -0.97 6.90 4.36
CA ILE A 94 -2.01 7.84 4.73
C ILE A 94 -3.08 7.12 5.54
N VAL A 95 -3.51 7.74 6.63
CA VAL A 95 -4.57 7.22 7.50
C VAL A 95 -5.72 8.23 7.53
N CYS A 96 -6.93 7.75 7.29
CA CYS A 96 -8.12 8.59 7.24
C CYS A 96 -8.81 8.69 8.62
N ASP A 97 -9.16 9.92 9.00
CA ASP A 97 -9.96 10.28 10.17
C ASP A 97 -11.38 10.71 9.80
N ASN A 98 -11.88 10.21 8.68
CA ASN A 98 -13.25 10.48 8.27
C ASN A 98 -14.23 9.80 9.22
N VAL A 99 -15.40 10.41 9.44
CA VAL A 99 -16.50 9.79 10.19
C VAL A 99 -17.39 8.93 9.28
N GLY A 100 -17.43 9.23 7.98
CA GLY A 100 -18.28 8.52 7.03
C GLY A 100 -17.77 7.11 6.74
N ASP A 101 -18.69 6.12 6.76
CA ASP A 101 -18.41 4.67 6.67
C ASP A 101 -17.49 4.24 5.51
N HIS A 102 -17.49 4.99 4.41
CA HIS A 102 -16.69 4.67 3.23
C HIS A 102 -15.21 5.07 3.34
N LEU A 103 -14.88 5.96 4.27
CA LEU A 103 -13.50 6.46 4.49
C LEU A 103 -13.02 6.26 5.93
N LEU A 104 -13.92 5.94 6.86
CA LEU A 104 -13.61 5.73 8.28
C LEU A 104 -12.49 4.70 8.46
N GLY A 105 -11.39 5.14 9.07
CA GLY A 105 -10.27 4.27 9.43
C GLY A 105 -9.50 3.67 8.25
N ASN A 106 -9.70 4.19 7.03
CA ASN A 106 -8.99 3.68 5.85
C ASN A 106 -7.49 4.00 5.92
N VAL A 107 -6.68 2.99 5.65
CA VAL A 107 -5.23 3.12 5.50
C VAL A 107 -4.86 2.93 4.04
N TYR A 108 -4.22 3.92 3.45
CA TYR A 108 -3.66 3.84 2.11
C TYR A 108 -2.15 3.75 2.20
N ALA A 109 -1.56 2.88 1.39
CA ALA A 109 -0.11 2.73 1.32
C ALA A 109 0.32 2.64 -0.13
N ARG A 110 1.26 3.50 -0.52
CA ARG A 110 1.80 3.56 -1.87
C ARG A 110 3.23 3.05 -1.88
N PHE A 111 3.48 2.02 -2.67
CA PHE A 111 4.78 1.40 -2.87
C PHE A 111 5.51 2.01 -4.07
N GLU A 112 6.79 1.70 -4.21
CA GLU A 112 7.57 2.08 -5.39
C GLU A 112 7.15 1.28 -6.63
N TYR A 113 6.86 -0.02 -6.44
CA TYR A 113 6.50 -0.93 -7.54
C TYR A 113 5.15 -1.62 -7.34
N GLU A 114 4.43 -1.86 -8.44
CA GLU A 114 3.13 -2.54 -8.42
C GLU A 114 3.21 -3.98 -7.90
N ALA A 115 4.33 -4.67 -8.16
CA ALA A 115 4.57 -6.02 -7.65
C ALA A 115 4.69 -6.05 -6.12
N GLU A 116 5.23 -5.00 -5.50
CA GLU A 116 5.31 -4.88 -4.03
C GLU A 116 3.90 -4.74 -3.42
N ALA A 117 3.07 -3.90 -4.03
CA ALA A 117 1.68 -3.69 -3.63
C ALA A 117 0.86 -4.99 -3.75
N ALA A 118 1.01 -5.72 -4.86
CA ALA A 118 0.34 -7.01 -5.07
C ALA A 118 0.74 -8.06 -4.01
N ARG A 119 2.03 -8.15 -3.67
CA ARG A 119 2.51 -9.02 -2.59
C ARG A 119 1.94 -8.62 -1.23
N ALA A 120 1.88 -7.32 -0.94
CA ALA A 120 1.30 -6.81 0.29
C ALA A 120 -0.17 -7.21 0.42
N VAL A 121 -0.97 -7.01 -0.63
CA VAL A 121 -2.40 -7.40 -0.66
C VAL A 121 -2.58 -8.89 -0.40
N GLN A 122 -1.81 -9.75 -1.07
CA GLN A 122 -1.90 -11.20 -0.87
C GLN A 122 -1.58 -11.58 0.58
N ALA A 123 -0.49 -11.07 1.13
CA ALA A 123 -0.07 -11.43 2.48
C ALA A 123 -0.92 -10.83 3.59
N LEU A 124 -1.50 -9.64 3.40
CA LEU A 124 -2.30 -8.96 4.42
C LEU A 124 -3.70 -9.56 4.57
N ASN A 125 -4.29 -10.11 3.49
CA ASN A 125 -5.62 -10.73 3.56
C ASN A 125 -5.65 -12.03 4.40
N ASP A 126 -4.49 -12.63 4.68
CA ASP A 126 -4.37 -13.82 5.54
C ASP A 126 -4.02 -13.46 7.00
N ARG A 127 -4.11 -12.17 7.38
CA ARG A 127 -3.67 -11.66 8.68
C ARG A 127 -4.77 -11.01 9.48
N TRP A 128 -4.48 -10.85 10.76
CA TRP A 128 -5.37 -10.25 11.75
C TRP A 128 -4.66 -9.09 12.44
N TYR A 129 -5.42 -8.05 12.74
CA TYR A 129 -4.98 -6.89 13.51
C TYR A 129 -6.04 -6.53 14.53
N ALA A 130 -5.65 -6.32 15.79
CA ALA A 130 -6.57 -5.96 16.87
C ALA A 130 -7.84 -6.84 16.92
N MET A 131 -7.67 -8.17 16.82
CA MET A 131 -8.75 -9.17 16.83
C MET A 131 -9.73 -9.08 15.64
N ARG A 132 -9.38 -8.34 14.58
CA ARG A 132 -10.17 -8.25 13.35
C ARG A 132 -9.36 -8.77 12.16
N PRO A 133 -9.98 -9.47 11.20
CA PRO A 133 -9.29 -9.84 9.98
C PRO A 133 -8.96 -8.58 9.19
N LEU A 134 -7.78 -8.56 8.57
CA LEU A 134 -7.41 -7.49 7.66
C LEU A 134 -8.03 -7.76 6.29
N HIS A 135 -8.53 -6.70 5.67
CA HIS A 135 -8.93 -6.70 4.27
C HIS A 135 -8.00 -5.74 3.54
N ALA A 136 -7.35 -6.23 2.49
CA ALA A 136 -6.47 -5.42 1.64
C ALA A 136 -6.90 -5.56 0.19
N GLU A 137 -6.95 -4.44 -0.53
CA GLU A 137 -7.19 -4.44 -1.98
C GLU A 137 -6.30 -3.42 -2.70
N LEU A 138 -6.11 -3.61 -4.00
CA LEU A 138 -5.44 -2.62 -4.84
C LEU A 138 -6.35 -1.41 -5.03
N SER A 139 -5.78 -0.22 -4.84
CA SER A 139 -6.48 1.05 -4.93
C SER A 139 -6.14 1.78 -6.23
N PRO A 140 -7.10 2.42 -6.92
CA PRO A 140 -6.82 3.21 -8.12
C PRO A 140 -6.14 4.55 -7.82
N VAL A 141 -5.99 4.93 -6.55
CA VAL A 141 -5.45 6.23 -6.14
C VAL A 141 -3.98 6.36 -6.52
N THR A 142 -3.66 7.39 -7.30
CA THR A 142 -2.29 7.69 -7.74
C THR A 142 -1.71 8.95 -7.08
N ASP A 143 -2.54 9.96 -6.85
CA ASP A 143 -2.16 11.21 -6.17
C ASP A 143 -3.09 11.51 -5.00
N PHE A 144 -2.53 11.50 -3.80
CA PHE A 144 -3.28 11.82 -2.58
C PHE A 144 -3.64 13.30 -2.48
N ARG A 145 -2.92 14.20 -3.14
CA ARG A 145 -3.21 15.65 -3.09
C ARG A 145 -4.57 15.99 -3.69
N GLU A 146 -5.01 15.23 -4.68
CA GLU A 146 -6.36 15.36 -5.25
C GLU A 146 -7.44 14.66 -4.42
N SER A 147 -7.00 13.79 -3.51
CA SER A 147 -7.86 12.97 -2.67
C SER A 147 -8.15 13.62 -1.32
N CYS A 148 -7.23 14.43 -0.82
CA CYS A 148 -7.33 15.12 0.46
C CYS A 148 -8.35 16.25 0.44
N CYS A 149 -9.05 16.40 1.57
CA CYS A 149 -9.95 17.51 1.78
C CYS A 149 -9.17 18.77 2.17
N ARG A 150 -9.00 19.70 1.23
CA ARG A 150 -8.33 20.99 1.49
C ARG A 150 -8.95 21.79 2.64
N GLN A 151 -10.27 21.68 2.86
CA GLN A 151 -10.94 22.35 3.96
C GLN A 151 -10.60 21.71 5.31
N ASN A 152 -10.35 20.39 5.35
CA ASN A 152 -9.94 19.70 6.58
C ASN A 152 -8.48 20.01 6.92
N GLU A 153 -7.60 20.13 5.92
CA GLU A 153 -6.23 20.60 6.13
C GLU A 153 -6.16 21.98 6.80
N LEU A 154 -7.18 22.83 6.56
CA LEU A 154 -7.33 24.14 7.19
C LEU A 154 -8.12 24.11 8.51
N GLY A 155 -8.67 22.97 8.92
CA GLY A 155 -9.52 22.84 10.11
C GLY A 155 -10.95 23.37 9.94
N GLU A 156 -11.40 23.61 8.71
CA GLU A 156 -12.68 24.28 8.40
C GLU A 156 -13.72 23.36 7.74
N CYS A 157 -13.45 22.06 7.61
CA CYS A 157 -14.38 21.14 6.97
C CYS A 157 -15.63 20.90 7.84
N LYS A 158 -16.75 21.53 7.47
CA LYS A 158 -18.05 21.39 8.15
C LYS A 158 -18.93 20.26 7.60
N ARG A 159 -18.36 19.38 6.76
CA ARG A 159 -19.13 18.30 6.10
C ARG A 159 -19.23 17.04 6.95
N GLU A 160 -18.43 16.92 8.01
CA GLU A 160 -18.45 15.79 8.94
C GLU A 160 -18.47 14.44 8.20
N GLY A 161 -19.43 13.55 8.52
CA GLY A 161 -19.60 12.24 7.87
C GLY A 161 -20.02 12.28 6.39
N PHE A 162 -20.39 13.45 5.87
CA PHE A 162 -20.77 13.63 4.46
C PHE A 162 -19.60 14.06 3.57
N CYS A 163 -18.40 14.27 4.12
CA CYS A 163 -17.23 14.56 3.31
C CYS A 163 -16.79 13.32 2.53
N ASN A 164 -16.62 13.46 1.22
CA ASN A 164 -16.16 12.38 0.32
C ASN A 164 -14.66 12.49 -0.03
N PHE A 165 -13.94 13.36 0.67
CA PHE A 165 -12.50 13.56 0.52
C PHE A 165 -11.80 13.12 1.80
N MET A 166 -10.55 12.68 1.69
CA MET A 166 -9.78 12.14 2.83
C MET A 166 -9.50 13.24 3.84
N HIS A 167 -9.88 13.00 5.10
CA HIS A 167 -9.44 13.78 6.26
C HIS A 167 -8.28 13.02 6.87
N LEU A 168 -7.12 13.65 7.05
CA LEU A 168 -5.90 12.91 7.39
C LEU A 168 -5.58 13.00 8.88
N CYS A 169 -5.24 11.87 9.48
CA CYS A 169 -4.44 11.89 10.70
C CYS A 169 -2.98 12.15 10.33
N HIS A 170 -2.32 13.05 11.06
CA HIS A 170 -0.92 13.39 10.82
C HIS A 170 -0.03 12.84 11.94
N PRO A 171 0.93 11.95 11.62
CA PRO A 171 1.85 11.43 12.61
C PRO A 171 2.89 12.50 12.95
N THR A 172 3.56 12.35 14.09
CA THR A 172 4.64 13.26 14.46
C THR A 172 5.75 13.23 13.40
N ARG A 173 6.19 14.42 12.95
CA ARG A 173 7.16 14.56 11.84
C ARG A 173 8.51 13.87 12.12
N SER A 174 8.95 13.86 13.37
CA SER A 174 10.16 13.17 13.80
C SER A 174 10.04 11.66 13.63
N LEU A 175 8.87 11.08 13.96
CA LEU A 175 8.59 9.66 13.76
C LEU A 175 8.65 9.29 12.28
N VAL A 176 7.97 10.04 11.41
CA VAL A 176 8.01 9.78 9.95
C VAL A 176 9.45 9.82 9.42
N SER A 177 10.22 10.82 9.84
CA SER A 177 11.62 10.96 9.43
C SER A 177 12.48 9.78 9.87
N ALA A 178 12.27 9.29 11.11
CA ALA A 178 12.96 8.14 11.67
C ALA A 178 12.58 6.84 10.94
N LEU A 179 11.29 6.61 10.68
CA LEU A 179 10.78 5.44 9.97
C LEU A 179 11.31 5.37 8.53
N GLN A 180 11.28 6.49 7.81
CA GLN A 180 11.86 6.56 6.47
C GLN A 180 13.37 6.32 6.48
N ALA A 181 14.10 6.83 7.48
CA ALA A 181 15.52 6.56 7.64
C ALA A 181 15.79 5.07 7.92
N SER A 182 14.99 4.46 8.79
CA SER A 182 15.07 3.04 9.12
C SER A 182 14.84 2.17 7.87
N GLN A 183 13.78 2.44 7.10
CA GLN A 183 13.50 1.75 5.84
C GLN A 183 14.69 1.84 4.86
N ARG A 184 15.30 3.02 4.70
CA ARG A 184 16.49 3.19 3.83
C ARG A 184 17.65 2.31 4.28
N VAL A 185 17.89 2.19 5.59
CA VAL A 185 18.96 1.35 6.14
C VAL A 185 18.65 -0.13 5.94
N SER A 186 17.43 -0.57 6.25
CA SER A 186 16.98 -1.96 6.10
C SER A 186 17.09 -2.42 4.65
N ARG A 187 16.69 -1.58 3.68
CA ARG A 187 16.83 -1.88 2.25
C ARG A 187 18.29 -2.00 1.82
N ARG A 188 19.17 -1.10 2.27
CA ARG A 188 20.61 -1.19 1.97
C ARG A 188 21.22 -2.47 2.51
N ARG A 189 20.80 -2.92 3.70
CA ARG A 189 21.27 -4.19 4.29
C ARG A 189 20.76 -5.39 3.50
N ALA A 190 19.49 -5.39 3.08
CA ALA A 190 18.91 -6.45 2.27
C ALA A 190 19.62 -6.60 0.91
N HIS A 191 19.92 -5.49 0.23
CA HIS A 191 20.68 -5.50 -1.02
C HIS A 191 22.09 -6.07 -0.85
N LYS A 192 22.82 -5.64 0.19
CA LYS A 192 24.16 -6.19 0.48
C LYS A 192 24.13 -7.68 0.82
N GLY A 193 23.11 -8.13 1.55
CA GLY A 193 22.92 -9.55 1.84
C GLY A 193 22.67 -10.38 0.58
N ALA A 194 21.85 -9.87 -0.35
CA ALA A 194 21.59 -10.51 -1.63
C ALA A 194 22.83 -10.55 -2.54
N GLU A 195 23.67 -9.50 -2.54
CA GLU A 195 24.93 -9.48 -3.30
C GLU A 195 25.92 -10.53 -2.78
N ILE A 196 26.03 -10.70 -1.45
CA ILE A 196 26.91 -11.70 -0.84
C ILE A 196 26.46 -13.12 -1.20
N ASP A 197 25.15 -13.40 -1.17
CA ASP A 197 24.58 -14.71 -1.51
C ASP A 197 24.67 -15.03 -3.02
N SER A 198 24.62 -14.00 -3.88
CA SER A 198 24.81 -14.15 -5.33
C SER A 198 26.27 -14.38 -5.76
N GLY A 199 27.24 -14.22 -4.84
CA GLY A 199 28.67 -14.37 -5.09
C GLY A 199 29.13 -15.82 -5.34
N ASP A 200 28.28 -16.82 -5.12
CA ASP A 200 28.59 -18.25 -5.29
C ASP A 200 27.81 -18.92 -6.45
N MET A 201 27.28 -18.13 -7.39
CA MET A 201 26.67 -18.63 -8.64
C MET A 201 27.69 -18.61 -9.80
N GLY A 202 28.97 -18.86 -9.51
CA GLY A 202 30.00 -19.02 -10.52
C GLY A 202 29.85 -20.36 -11.25
N TRP A 203 29.18 -20.35 -12.41
CA TRP A 203 29.30 -21.46 -13.35
C TRP A 203 30.75 -21.51 -13.85
N THR A 204 31.57 -22.36 -13.25
CA THR A 204 32.87 -22.72 -13.79
C THR A 204 32.67 -23.83 -14.82
N PRO A 205 32.94 -23.61 -16.11
CA PRO A 205 32.97 -24.72 -17.04
C PRO A 205 34.14 -25.61 -16.63
N ALA A 206 33.85 -26.87 -16.30
CA ALA A 206 34.88 -27.86 -16.04
C ALA A 206 35.69 -28.08 -17.32
N VAL A 207 36.78 -27.33 -17.45
CA VAL A 207 37.92 -27.70 -18.29
C VAL A 207 38.48 -29.00 -17.72
N ALA A 208 38.07 -30.11 -18.34
CA ALA A 208 38.61 -31.43 -18.08
C ALA A 208 40.09 -31.47 -18.50
N ALA A 209 40.96 -31.12 -17.56
CA ALA A 209 42.36 -31.46 -17.60
C ALA A 209 42.53 -32.92 -17.14
N GLY A 210 42.93 -33.77 -18.08
CA GLY A 210 43.72 -35.00 -17.94
C GLY A 210 43.50 -35.90 -16.71
N GLY A 211 42.92 -37.07 -16.96
CA GLY A 211 43.02 -38.24 -16.09
C GLY A 211 42.54 -39.48 -16.84
N GLU A 212 43.42 -40.47 -16.98
CA GLU A 212 43.25 -41.74 -17.69
C GLU A 212 41.99 -42.52 -17.26
N GLY A 213 41.30 -43.13 -18.22
CA GLY A 213 40.12 -43.94 -17.95
C GLY A 213 39.43 -44.40 -19.23
N ASP A 214 39.95 -45.50 -19.75
CA ASP A 214 39.35 -46.43 -20.72
C ASP A 214 37.81 -46.50 -20.65
N LEU A 215 37.16 -46.42 -21.82
CA LEU A 215 35.99 -47.20 -22.28
C LEU A 215 35.31 -46.49 -23.47
N GLY A 216 35.75 -46.86 -24.67
CA GLY A 216 35.13 -46.45 -25.93
C GLY A 216 33.73 -47.04 -26.12
N TRP A 217 32.81 -46.22 -26.63
CA TRP A 217 31.49 -46.63 -27.10
C TRP A 217 31.62 -47.35 -28.45
N MET A 218 31.16 -48.61 -28.53
CA MET A 218 31.07 -49.38 -29.78
C MET A 218 29.62 -49.47 -30.27
N PRO A 219 29.33 -49.31 -31.57
CA PRO A 219 28.00 -49.51 -32.10
C PRO A 219 27.70 -51.00 -32.34
N GLU A 220 26.51 -51.44 -31.95
CA GLU A 220 26.01 -52.79 -32.23
C GLU A 220 25.88 -53.03 -33.75
N ARG A 221 26.51 -54.11 -34.24
CA ARG A 221 26.19 -54.70 -35.55
C ARG A 221 24.96 -55.59 -35.38
N ARG A 222 23.89 -55.23 -36.08
CA ARG A 222 22.75 -56.11 -36.33
C ARG A 222 23.19 -57.30 -37.18
N TYR A 223 22.82 -58.50 -36.74
CA TYR A 223 22.42 -59.60 -37.62
C TYR A 223 20.91 -59.79 -37.45
#